data_AF-A0A7S2J0R1-F1
#
_entry.id   AF-A0A7S2J0R1-F1
#
_cell.length_a   1.000
_cell.length_b   1.000
_cell.length_c   1.000
_cell.angle_alpha   90.00
_cell.angle_beta   90.00
_cell.angle_gamma   90.00
#
_symmetry.space_group_name_H-M   'P 1'
#
loop_
_entity.id
_entity.type
_entity.pdbx_description
1 polymer ?
#
loop_
_entity_poly.entity_id
_entity_poly.type
_entity_poly.pdbx_seq_one_letter_code
_entity_poly.pdbx_strand_id
1 'polypeptide(L)'
;GGGAVAEARVVGRKGWLLHFRGQVHPGGHDYVNYSFGIRQEALSLFGGRTSEGLLVAEGHSSRYFEEMRNATFCAVFPGNGWGHIEAPILMGCIPVIVQDGILSPWEDTLDFTQLALRIPRAKLPQLPSLLRAVPESRVRAMQRGLANVWERFTYSSLAIAERERLERERAEREARCSAAGGGGHACSDDQPLPAAYMMHPALTGRDAIDTLMQVLKARLVQRERGTR
;
A
#
# COMPACT_ATOMS: atom_id res chain seq x y z
N GLY A 1 -23.55 8.05 20.57
CA GLY A 1 -23.61 6.61 20.28
C GLY A 1 -22.37 6.23 19.50
N GLY A 2 -21.52 5.38 20.06
CA GLY A 2 -20.18 5.07 19.54
C GLY A 2 -20.24 4.36 18.19
N GLY A 3 -19.55 4.92 17.20
CA GLY A 3 -19.36 4.31 15.90
C GLY A 3 -18.44 3.09 16.03
N ALA A 4 -18.91 1.95 15.54
CA ALA A 4 -18.11 0.75 15.41
C ALA A 4 -16.99 1.02 14.40
N VAL A 5 -15.80 1.32 14.92
CA VAL A 5 -14.55 1.18 14.18
C VAL A 5 -14.51 -0.28 13.78
N ALA A 6 -14.48 -0.57 12.47
CA ALA A 6 -14.32 -1.92 11.97
C ALA A 6 -13.13 -2.56 12.70
N GLU A 7 -13.38 -3.57 13.53
CA GLU A 7 -12.32 -4.33 14.18
C GLU A 7 -11.44 -4.89 13.06
N ALA A 8 -10.23 -4.33 12.95
CA ALA A 8 -9.18 -4.94 12.18
C ALA A 8 -9.04 -6.37 12.69
N ARG A 9 -9.52 -7.32 11.88
CA ARG A 9 -9.49 -8.75 12.15
C ARG A 9 -8.11 -9.07 12.73
N VAL A 10 -8.06 -9.49 14.01
CA VAL A 10 -6.81 -9.87 14.68
C VAL A 10 -6.13 -10.86 13.77
N VAL A 11 -5.05 -10.43 13.11
CA VAL A 11 -4.43 -11.23 12.07
C VAL A 11 -3.80 -12.41 12.79
N GLY A 12 -4.28 -13.62 12.47
CA GLY A 12 -3.68 -14.86 12.96
C GLY A 12 -2.18 -14.88 12.68
N ARG A 13 -1.46 -15.79 13.35
CA ARG A 13 -0.01 -15.93 13.23
C ARG A 13 0.41 -15.94 11.75
N LYS A 14 1.14 -14.91 11.33
CA LYS A 14 1.65 -14.75 9.96
C LYS A 14 2.62 -15.90 9.63
N GLY A 15 2.58 -16.39 8.39
CA GLY A 15 3.46 -17.45 7.91
C GLY A 15 4.90 -17.01 7.68
N TRP A 16 5.12 -15.73 7.37
CA TRP A 16 6.45 -15.17 7.10
C TRP A 16 6.81 -14.06 8.11
N LEU A 17 8.08 -14.04 8.53
CA LEU A 17 8.67 -12.92 9.25
C LEU A 17 8.88 -11.76 8.28
N LEU A 18 9.60 -12.00 7.18
CA LEU A 18 9.98 -11.00 6.18
C LEU A 18 9.60 -11.46 4.78
N HIS A 19 9.00 -10.57 4.00
CA HIS A 19 8.71 -10.75 2.58
C HIS A 19 9.47 -9.72 1.72
N PHE A 20 10.01 -10.17 0.59
CA PHE A 20 10.42 -9.34 -0.52
C PHE A 20 10.32 -10.14 -1.82
N ARG A 21 9.66 -9.55 -2.82
CA ARG A 21 9.73 -9.99 -4.21
C ARG A 21 9.84 -8.80 -5.15
N GLY A 22 10.76 -8.91 -6.10
CA GLY A 22 10.95 -7.90 -7.12
C GLY A 22 12.08 -8.28 -8.07
N GLN A 23 12.29 -7.47 -9.11
CA GLN A 23 13.47 -7.63 -9.96
C GLN A 23 14.74 -7.42 -9.13
N VAL A 24 15.72 -8.31 -9.32
CA VAL A 24 17.02 -8.30 -8.66
C VAL A 24 18.15 -8.18 -9.68
N HIS A 25 18.01 -8.76 -10.88
CA HIS A 25 19.06 -8.79 -11.92
C HIS A 25 20.38 -9.43 -11.42
N PRO A 26 20.35 -10.68 -10.89
CA PRO A 26 21.54 -11.35 -10.39
C PRO A 26 22.50 -11.64 -11.56
N GLY A 27 23.75 -11.19 -11.44
CA GLY A 27 24.81 -11.52 -12.40
C GLY A 27 24.82 -10.71 -13.71
N GLY A 28 24.05 -9.63 -13.82
CA GLY A 28 24.14 -8.70 -14.96
C GLY A 28 25.26 -7.66 -14.82
N HIS A 29 25.67 -7.03 -15.93
CA HIS A 29 26.66 -5.94 -15.97
C HIS A 29 26.28 -4.70 -15.12
N ASP A 30 25.04 -4.61 -14.64
CA ASP A 30 24.48 -3.52 -13.83
C ASP A 30 24.38 -3.83 -12.32
N TYR A 31 25.16 -4.79 -11.81
CA TYR A 31 25.07 -5.25 -10.41
C TYR A 31 25.15 -4.12 -9.36
N VAL A 32 25.88 -3.04 -9.64
CA VAL A 32 26.00 -1.86 -8.77
C VAL A 32 25.01 -0.75 -9.16
N ASN A 33 24.58 -0.71 -10.42
CA ASN A 33 23.75 0.37 -10.96
C ASN A 33 22.26 0.19 -10.61
N TYR A 34 21.77 -1.05 -10.58
CA TYR A 34 20.36 -1.30 -10.26
C TYR A 34 20.12 -1.38 -8.76
N SER A 35 19.16 -0.58 -8.26
CA SER A 35 18.79 -0.53 -6.84
C SER A 35 19.97 -0.28 -5.90
N PHE A 36 21.03 0.36 -6.39
CA PHE A 36 22.29 0.54 -5.67
C PHE A 36 22.93 -0.78 -5.18
N GLY A 37 22.59 -1.94 -5.78
CA GLY A 37 23.10 -3.25 -5.37
C GLY A 37 22.42 -3.90 -4.14
N ILE A 38 21.44 -3.24 -3.51
CA ILE A 38 20.88 -3.72 -2.24
C ILE A 38 19.95 -4.92 -2.40
N ARG A 39 19.23 -5.03 -3.53
CA ARG A 39 18.32 -6.16 -3.77
C ARG A 39 19.11 -7.45 -4.00
N GLN A 40 20.26 -7.33 -4.63
CA GLN A 40 21.21 -8.41 -4.88
C GLN A 40 21.85 -8.85 -3.57
N GLU A 41 22.30 -7.90 -2.75
CA GLU A 41 22.82 -8.15 -1.41
C GLU A 41 21.77 -8.85 -0.52
N ALA A 42 20.53 -8.35 -0.50
CA ALA A 42 19.43 -8.95 0.24
C ALA A 42 19.10 -10.38 -0.24
N LEU A 43 19.10 -10.61 -1.56
CA LEU A 43 18.90 -11.95 -2.12
C LEU A 43 20.04 -12.90 -1.73
N SER A 44 21.29 -12.42 -1.75
CA SER A 44 22.46 -13.20 -1.34
C SER A 44 22.42 -13.55 0.16
N LEU A 45 21.97 -12.63 1.02
CA LEU A 45 21.91 -12.84 2.47
C LEU A 45 20.70 -13.68 2.91
N PHE A 46 19.56 -13.55 2.24
CA PHE A 46 18.27 -14.06 2.71
C PHE A 46 17.58 -15.06 1.78
N GLY A 47 18.02 -15.17 0.53
CA GLY A 47 17.47 -16.12 -0.44
C GLY A 47 17.57 -17.56 0.05
N GLY A 48 16.51 -18.35 -0.17
CA GLY A 48 16.46 -19.76 0.22
C GLY A 48 16.26 -20.03 1.73
N ARG A 49 16.26 -18.99 2.58
CA ARG A 49 16.10 -19.13 4.05
C ARG A 49 14.63 -19.14 4.49
N THR A 50 13.79 -19.86 3.75
CA THR A 50 12.35 -19.97 4.02
C THR A 50 12.05 -20.67 5.34
N SER A 51 12.90 -21.61 5.77
CA SER A 51 12.81 -22.27 7.10
C SER A 51 12.97 -21.30 8.27
N GLU A 52 13.58 -20.14 8.04
CA GLU A 52 13.72 -19.06 9.04
C GLU A 52 12.57 -18.03 8.99
N GLY A 53 11.59 -18.26 8.12
CA GLY A 53 10.47 -17.35 7.87
C GLY A 53 10.80 -16.20 6.91
N LEU A 54 11.87 -16.31 6.12
CA LEU A 54 12.29 -15.27 5.17
C LEU A 54 11.89 -15.66 3.74
N LEU A 55 10.93 -14.94 3.17
CA LEU A 55 10.57 -15.06 1.76
C LEU A 55 11.19 -13.91 0.97
N VAL A 56 12.46 -14.07 0.59
CA VAL A 56 13.21 -13.11 -0.24
C VAL A 56 13.54 -13.80 -1.56
N ALA A 57 12.91 -13.36 -2.65
CA ALA A 57 13.04 -14.02 -3.95
C ALA A 57 12.99 -13.03 -5.11
N GLU A 58 13.63 -13.39 -6.21
CA GLU A 58 13.53 -12.64 -7.46
C GLU A 58 12.19 -12.88 -8.17
N GLY A 59 11.74 -11.85 -8.89
CA GLY A 59 10.68 -11.95 -9.88
C GLY A 59 9.28 -11.76 -9.31
N HIS A 60 8.32 -11.73 -10.23
CA HIS A 60 6.90 -11.62 -9.90
C HIS A 60 6.34 -12.97 -9.45
N SER A 61 5.35 -12.93 -8.57
CA SER A 61 4.59 -14.10 -8.12
C SER A 61 3.11 -13.87 -8.42
N SER A 62 2.41 -14.88 -8.94
CA SER A 62 0.95 -14.84 -9.06
C SER A 62 0.27 -14.74 -7.69
N ARG A 63 0.98 -15.09 -6.62
CA ARG A 63 0.54 -15.05 -5.22
C ARG A 63 1.11 -13.85 -4.45
N TYR A 64 1.69 -12.87 -5.14
CA TYR A 64 2.41 -11.74 -4.52
C TYR A 64 1.65 -11.06 -3.38
N PHE A 65 0.37 -10.75 -3.58
CA PHE A 65 -0.46 -10.14 -2.54
C PHE A 65 -0.83 -11.11 -1.41
N GLU A 66 -1.03 -12.40 -1.69
CA GLU A 66 -1.26 -13.42 -0.66
C GLU A 66 -0.02 -13.60 0.23
N GLU A 67 1.16 -13.63 -0.38
CA GLU A 67 2.44 -13.73 0.31
C GLU A 67 2.64 -12.54 1.25
N MET A 68 2.39 -11.30 0.80
CA MET A 68 2.44 -10.10 1.65
C MET A 68 1.42 -10.13 2.78
N ARG A 69 0.16 -10.47 2.49
CA ARG A 69 -0.88 -10.60 3.52
C ARG A 69 -0.49 -11.63 4.58
N ASN A 70 0.30 -12.64 4.21
CA ASN A 70 0.79 -13.67 5.12
C ASN A 70 2.16 -13.34 5.75
N ALA A 71 2.71 -12.15 5.52
CA ALA A 71 3.96 -11.68 6.14
C ALA A 71 3.70 -10.66 7.24
N THR A 72 4.60 -10.63 8.23
CA THR A 72 4.62 -9.59 9.28
C THR A 72 5.26 -8.32 8.75
N PHE A 73 6.45 -8.46 8.16
CA PHE A 73 7.26 -7.37 7.64
C PHE A 73 7.50 -7.54 6.14
N CYS A 74 7.56 -6.44 5.40
CA CYS A 74 7.84 -6.42 3.97
C CYS A 74 8.99 -5.46 3.70
N ALA A 75 10.08 -5.94 3.11
CA ALA A 75 11.23 -5.10 2.81
C ALA A 75 10.90 -4.13 1.67
N VAL A 76 11.23 -2.86 1.87
CA VAL A 76 11.13 -1.81 0.87
C VAL A 76 12.55 -1.38 0.52
N PHE A 77 13.01 -1.86 -0.64
CA PHE A 77 14.31 -1.55 -1.21
C PHE A 77 14.17 -0.59 -2.39
N PRO A 78 15.15 0.32 -2.60
CA PRO A 78 15.20 1.13 -3.82
C PRO A 78 15.14 0.24 -5.07
N GLY A 79 14.71 0.81 -6.18
CA GLY A 79 14.59 0.17 -7.49
C GLY A 79 13.90 1.11 -8.48
N ASN A 80 13.49 0.59 -9.63
CA ASN A 80 12.73 1.40 -10.60
C ASN A 80 11.41 1.86 -9.95
N GLY A 81 11.25 3.17 -9.75
CA GLY A 81 10.10 3.73 -9.02
C GLY A 81 10.29 3.88 -7.51
N TRP A 82 11.52 3.93 -7.00
CA TRP A 82 11.86 4.29 -5.60
C TRP A 82 11.35 3.33 -4.50
N GLY A 83 10.98 2.10 -4.86
CA GLY A 83 10.56 1.06 -3.90
C GLY A 83 9.09 1.19 -3.50
N HIS A 84 8.28 0.20 -3.88
CA HIS A 84 6.83 0.24 -3.70
C HIS A 84 6.42 0.00 -2.24
N ILE A 85 6.28 1.08 -1.47
CA ILE A 85 5.80 1.03 -0.07
C ILE A 85 4.29 0.81 0.00
N GLU A 86 3.55 1.18 -1.05
CA GLU A 86 2.09 1.15 -1.10
C GLU A 86 1.57 -0.28 -0.95
N ALA A 87 2.13 -1.24 -1.68
CA ALA A 87 1.65 -2.62 -1.67
C ALA A 87 1.74 -3.27 -0.26
N PRO A 88 2.87 -3.18 0.47
CA PRO A 88 2.94 -3.58 1.88
C PRO A 88 1.86 -2.95 2.75
N ILE A 89 1.68 -1.63 2.66
CA ILE A 89 0.70 -0.88 3.46
C ILE A 89 -0.71 -1.39 3.18
N LEU A 90 -1.09 -1.50 1.91
CA LEU A 90 -2.41 -1.97 1.48
C LEU A 90 -2.68 -3.41 1.93
N MET A 91 -1.64 -4.25 1.98
CA MET A 91 -1.76 -5.64 2.42
C MET A 91 -1.61 -5.83 3.94
N GLY A 92 -1.43 -4.75 4.71
CA GLY A 92 -1.24 -4.80 6.16
C GLY A 92 0.08 -5.47 6.59
N CYS A 93 1.09 -5.42 5.72
CA CYS A 93 2.45 -5.89 5.97
C CYS A 93 3.31 -4.70 6.35
N ILE A 94 3.98 -4.74 7.51
CA ILE A 94 4.74 -3.59 8.03
C ILE A 94 5.92 -3.30 7.11
N PRO A 95 6.00 -2.12 6.49
CA PRO A 95 7.13 -1.76 5.64
C PRO A 95 8.41 -1.69 6.45
N VAL A 96 9.48 -2.28 5.90
CA VAL A 96 10.84 -2.19 6.42
C VAL A 96 11.68 -1.47 5.38
N ILE A 97 11.83 -0.17 5.56
CA ILE A 97 12.44 0.75 4.62
C ILE A 97 13.95 0.69 4.81
N VAL A 98 14.66 0.20 3.78
CA VAL A 98 16.12 0.17 3.72
C VAL A 98 16.57 0.95 2.50
N GLN A 99 16.39 2.27 2.58
CA GLN A 99 16.59 3.20 1.46
C GLN A 99 17.25 4.49 2.00
N ASP A 100 18.57 4.49 2.16
CA ASP A 100 19.27 5.63 2.73
C ASP A 100 19.13 6.86 1.80
N GLY A 101 18.76 8.02 2.37
CA GLY A 101 18.58 9.27 1.63
C GLY A 101 17.33 9.36 0.73
N ILE A 102 16.47 8.34 0.71
CA ILE A 102 15.26 8.30 -0.13
C ILE A 102 14.02 8.42 0.75
N LEU A 103 13.24 9.49 0.58
CA LEU A 103 11.97 9.65 1.28
C LEU A 103 10.87 8.83 0.62
N SER A 104 10.09 8.13 1.44
CA SER A 104 8.86 7.47 1.00
C SER A 104 7.72 8.48 0.87
N PRO A 105 6.70 8.21 0.05
CA PRO A 105 5.49 9.02 -0.01
C PRO A 105 4.93 9.29 1.39
N TRP A 106 4.64 10.55 1.68
CA TRP A 106 4.08 11.03 2.94
C TRP A 106 4.99 10.92 4.17
N GLU A 107 6.26 10.55 4.02
CA GLU A 107 7.17 10.40 5.17
C GLU A 107 7.47 11.72 5.90
N ASP A 108 7.31 12.86 5.23
CA ASP A 108 7.39 14.19 5.82
C ASP A 108 6.09 14.66 6.51
N THR A 109 4.99 13.93 6.30
CA THR A 109 3.63 14.34 6.66
C THR A 109 2.98 13.40 7.68
N LEU A 110 3.22 12.09 7.57
CA LEU A 110 2.72 11.05 8.47
C LEU A 110 3.80 10.63 9.46
N ASP A 111 3.41 10.25 10.68
CA ASP A 111 4.33 9.65 11.65
C ASP A 111 4.67 8.21 11.26
N PHE A 112 5.72 8.06 10.46
CA PHE A 112 6.18 6.76 9.97
C PHE A 112 6.65 5.82 11.08
N THR A 113 6.98 6.33 12.27
CA THR A 113 7.32 5.44 13.40
C THR A 113 6.14 4.54 13.75
N GLN A 114 4.90 5.01 13.51
CA GLN A 114 3.68 4.24 13.77
C GLN A 114 3.30 3.28 12.65
N LEU A 115 4.02 3.26 11.54
CA LEU A 115 3.60 2.56 10.32
C LEU A 115 4.67 1.60 9.79
N ALA A 116 5.94 1.99 9.94
CA ALA A 116 7.07 1.34 9.29
C ALA A 116 8.29 1.30 10.20
N LEU A 117 9.28 0.50 9.80
CA LEU A 117 10.61 0.50 10.38
C LEU A 117 11.59 1.04 9.34
N ARG A 118 12.37 2.06 9.70
CA ARG A 118 13.46 2.55 8.87
C ARG A 118 14.79 1.99 9.38
N ILE A 119 15.45 1.20 8.55
CA ILE A 119 16.70 0.52 8.90
C ILE A 119 17.80 1.01 7.95
N PRO A 120 18.92 1.55 8.45
CA PRO A 120 20.03 1.94 7.60
C PRO A 120 20.58 0.74 6.82
N ARG A 121 21.04 0.95 5.58
CA ARG A 121 21.59 -0.15 4.76
C ARG A 121 22.72 -0.90 5.47
N ALA A 122 23.56 -0.20 6.24
CA ALA A 122 24.66 -0.80 7.00
C ALA A 122 24.20 -1.90 7.98
N LYS A 123 22.92 -1.92 8.37
CA LYS A 123 22.33 -2.95 9.25
C LYS A 123 21.60 -4.05 8.49
N LEU A 124 21.63 -4.06 7.16
CA LEU A 124 20.97 -5.07 6.33
C LEU A 124 21.32 -6.50 6.77
N PRO A 125 22.59 -6.89 7.03
CA PRO A 125 22.91 -8.26 7.46
C PRO A 125 22.24 -8.69 8.78
N GLN A 126 21.88 -7.73 9.63
CA GLN A 126 21.24 -7.94 10.93
C GLN A 126 19.71 -7.88 10.84
N LEU A 127 19.14 -7.69 9.65
CA LEU A 127 17.71 -7.43 9.48
C LEU A 127 16.84 -8.50 10.15
N PRO A 128 17.06 -9.82 10.00
CA PRO A 128 16.22 -10.82 10.66
C PRO A 128 16.25 -10.74 12.19
N SER A 129 17.40 -10.45 12.81
CA SER A 129 17.49 -10.34 14.26
C SER A 129 16.82 -9.07 14.77
N LEU A 130 16.99 -7.94 14.06
CA LEU A 130 16.30 -6.68 14.37
C LEU A 130 14.78 -6.84 14.30
N LEU A 131 14.26 -7.53 13.29
CA LEU A 131 12.82 -7.76 13.12
C LEU A 131 12.25 -8.70 14.21
N ARG A 132 12.99 -9.75 14.59
CA ARG A 132 12.59 -10.64 15.70
C ARG A 132 12.61 -9.95 17.06
N ALA A 133 13.45 -8.92 17.22
CA ALA A 133 13.54 -8.14 18.45
C ALA A 133 12.38 -7.14 18.62
N VAL A 134 11.56 -6.90 17.58
CA VAL A 134 10.40 -5.99 17.68
C VAL A 134 9.33 -6.65 18.56
N PRO A 135 8.92 -6.02 19.67
CA PRO A 135 7.90 -6.58 20.53
C PRO A 135 6.57 -6.74 19.78
N GLU A 136 5.84 -7.81 20.07
CA GLU A 136 4.56 -8.10 19.43
C GLU A 136 3.53 -6.96 19.64
N SER A 137 3.58 -6.28 20.79
CA SER A 137 2.76 -5.09 21.07
C SER A 137 3.03 -3.95 20.07
N ARG A 138 4.30 -3.76 19.69
CA ARG A 138 4.72 -2.76 18.69
C ARG A 138 4.32 -3.17 17.29
N VAL A 139 4.44 -4.46 16.94
CA VAL A 139 3.93 -5.02 15.67
C VAL A 139 2.43 -4.74 15.53
N ARG A 140 1.63 -5.08 16.54
CA ARG A 140 0.18 -4.82 16.53
C ARG A 140 -0.16 -3.33 16.46
N ALA A 141 0.62 -2.48 17.13
CA ALA A 141 0.43 -1.04 17.03
C ALA A 141 0.67 -0.53 15.61
N MET A 142 1.75 -0.99 14.95
CA MET A 142 2.03 -0.60 13.57
C MET A 142 0.96 -1.10 12.60
N GLN A 143 0.50 -2.35 12.74
CA GLN A 143 -0.60 -2.89 11.91
C GLN A 143 -1.90 -2.09 12.05
N ARG A 144 -2.25 -1.63 13.25
CA ARG A 144 -3.38 -0.70 13.44
C ARG A 144 -3.12 0.65 12.77
N GLY A 145 -1.89 1.15 12.86
CA GLY A 145 -1.46 2.35 12.15
C GLY A 145 -1.70 2.22 10.64
N LEU A 146 -1.25 1.12 10.03
CA LEU A 146 -1.49 0.82 8.61
C LEU A 146 -2.98 0.82 8.27
N ALA A 147 -3.81 0.14 9.08
CA ALA A 147 -5.26 0.09 8.89
C ALA A 147 -5.94 1.47 8.98
N ASN A 148 -5.32 2.46 9.61
CA ASN A 148 -5.85 3.81 9.70
C ASN A 148 -5.42 4.71 8.52
N VAL A 149 -4.32 4.39 7.84
CA VAL A 149 -3.71 5.27 6.81
C VAL A 149 -3.69 4.68 5.41
N TRP A 150 -4.02 3.40 5.24
CA TRP A 150 -3.89 2.70 3.96
C TRP A 150 -4.55 3.43 2.78
N GLU A 151 -5.70 4.05 3.00
CA GLU A 151 -6.45 4.74 1.95
C GLU A 151 -5.65 5.93 1.39
N ARG A 152 -4.79 6.56 2.19
CA ARG A 152 -3.86 7.65 1.78
C ARG A 152 -2.82 7.22 0.76
N PHE A 153 -2.66 5.91 0.53
CA PHE A 153 -1.80 5.31 -0.48
C PHE A 153 -2.61 4.78 -1.68
N THR A 154 -3.85 5.24 -1.84
CA THR A 154 -4.74 4.91 -2.95
C THR A 154 -5.23 6.17 -3.66
N TYR A 155 -6.01 5.96 -4.73
CA TYR A 155 -6.77 7.00 -5.43
C TYR A 155 -8.28 6.71 -5.35
N SER A 156 -8.76 6.29 -4.19
CA SER A 156 -10.15 5.86 -4.01
C SER A 156 -11.18 6.95 -4.32
N SER A 157 -10.85 8.23 -4.13
CA SER A 157 -11.73 9.35 -4.45
C SER A 157 -12.06 9.41 -5.94
N LEU A 158 -11.07 9.15 -6.81
CA LEU A 158 -11.28 9.12 -8.26
C LEU A 158 -12.22 7.99 -8.67
N ALA A 159 -12.05 6.82 -8.07
CA ALA A 159 -12.89 5.68 -8.39
C ALA A 159 -14.31 5.79 -7.83
N ILE A 160 -14.47 6.43 -6.66
CA ILE A 160 -15.78 6.81 -6.14
C ILE A 160 -16.46 7.77 -7.14
N ALA A 161 -15.76 8.83 -7.56
CA ALA A 161 -16.29 9.80 -8.51
C ALA A 161 -16.67 9.16 -9.87
N GLU A 162 -15.86 8.23 -10.36
CA GLU A 162 -16.12 7.52 -11.60
C GLU A 162 -17.32 6.55 -11.48
N ARG A 163 -17.46 5.86 -10.34
CA ARG A 163 -18.64 5.05 -10.06
C ARG A 163 -19.91 5.91 -10.10
N GLU A 164 -19.90 7.03 -9.40
CA GLU A 164 -21.05 7.95 -9.39
C GLU A 164 -21.37 8.50 -10.79
N ARG A 165 -20.34 8.77 -11.61
CA ARG A 165 -20.52 9.19 -13.00
C ARG A 165 -21.25 8.13 -13.81
N LEU A 166 -20.80 6.87 -13.73
CA LEU A 166 -21.40 5.75 -14.45
C LEU A 166 -22.82 5.44 -13.96
N GLU A 167 -23.08 5.54 -12.66
CA GLU A 167 -24.42 5.40 -12.09
C GLU A 167 -25.39 6.48 -12.60
N ARG A 168 -24.93 7.74 -12.68
CA ARG A 168 -25.71 8.83 -13.29
C ARG A 168 -26.00 8.56 -14.77
N GLU A 169 -24.99 8.18 -15.55
CA GLU A 169 -25.17 7.90 -16.99
C GLU A 169 -26.16 6.75 -17.24
N ARG A 170 -26.11 5.71 -16.39
CA ARG A 170 -27.04 4.58 -16.42
C ARG A 170 -28.46 5.03 -16.09
N ALA A 171 -28.65 5.78 -15.00
CA ALA A 171 -29.97 6.29 -14.61
C ALA A 171 -30.58 7.19 -15.70
N GLU A 172 -29.75 8.02 -16.35
CA GLU A 172 -30.21 8.82 -17.49
C GLU A 172 -30.56 7.98 -18.72
N ARG A 173 -29.80 6.93 -19.04
CA ARG A 173 -30.11 6.01 -20.15
C ARG A 173 -31.43 5.29 -19.90
N GLU A 174 -31.62 4.77 -18.69
CA GLU A 174 -32.86 4.11 -18.28
C GLU A 174 -34.05 5.08 -18.37
N ALA A 175 -33.92 6.29 -17.82
CA ALA A 175 -34.95 7.33 -17.92
C ALA A 175 -35.29 7.70 -19.37
N ARG A 176 -34.30 7.84 -20.26
CA ARG A 176 -34.51 8.09 -21.70
C ARG A 176 -35.22 6.92 -22.38
N CYS A 177 -34.86 5.69 -22.05
CA CYS A 177 -35.49 4.48 -22.59
C CYS A 177 -36.96 4.35 -22.15
N SER A 178 -37.24 4.56 -20.85
CA SER A 178 -38.60 4.56 -20.33
C SER A 178 -39.46 5.66 -20.97
N ALA A 179 -38.90 6.86 -21.16
CA ALA A 179 -39.58 7.95 -21.85
C ALA A 179 -39.88 7.64 -23.33
N ALA A 180 -39.07 6.80 -23.99
CA ALA A 180 -39.28 6.33 -25.35
C ALA A 180 -40.32 5.18 -25.46
N GLY A 181 -40.99 4.82 -24.36
CA GLY A 181 -41.99 3.74 -24.31
C GLY A 181 -41.40 2.34 -24.11
N GLY A 182 -40.10 2.23 -23.83
CA GLY A 182 -39.47 0.98 -23.41
C GLY A 182 -39.91 0.59 -22.00
N GLY A 183 -40.17 -0.71 -21.78
CA GLY A 183 -40.60 -1.25 -20.48
C GLY A 183 -39.73 -2.41 -19.99
N GLY A 184 -39.55 -2.50 -18.67
CA GLY A 184 -38.90 -3.64 -18.00
C GLY A 184 -37.45 -3.88 -18.45
N HIS A 185 -37.11 -5.14 -18.73
CA HIS A 185 -35.76 -5.61 -19.11
C HIS A 185 -35.19 -4.96 -20.39
N ALA A 186 -36.01 -4.27 -21.18
CA ALA A 186 -35.54 -3.54 -22.37
C ALA A 186 -34.74 -2.28 -22.01
N CYS A 187 -34.94 -1.73 -20.80
CA CYS A 187 -34.26 -0.51 -20.34
C CYS A 187 -33.20 -0.78 -19.26
N SER A 188 -33.18 -1.98 -18.66
CA SER A 188 -32.13 -2.36 -17.70
C SER A 188 -30.90 -2.85 -18.45
N ASP A 189 -29.80 -2.11 -18.32
CA ASP A 189 -28.50 -2.59 -18.78
C ASP A 189 -27.92 -3.51 -17.70
N ASP A 190 -28.28 -4.79 -17.64
CA ASP A 190 -27.90 -5.68 -16.52
C ASP A 190 -26.38 -5.95 -16.43
N GLN A 191 -25.55 -5.34 -17.28
CA GLN A 191 -24.11 -5.42 -17.13
C GLN A 191 -23.68 -4.76 -15.80
N PRO A 192 -23.09 -5.51 -14.85
CA PRO A 192 -22.54 -4.91 -13.65
C PRO A 192 -21.45 -3.93 -14.04
N LEU A 193 -21.34 -2.82 -13.29
CA LEU A 193 -20.18 -1.93 -13.43
C LEU A 193 -18.91 -2.79 -13.38
N PRO A 194 -17.93 -2.59 -14.29
CA PRO A 194 -16.76 -3.45 -14.35
C PRO A 194 -16.16 -3.64 -12.95
N ALA A 195 -15.81 -4.87 -12.59
CA ALA A 195 -15.30 -5.21 -11.25
C ALA A 195 -14.09 -4.36 -10.82
N ALA A 196 -13.40 -3.71 -11.76
CA ALA A 196 -12.39 -2.69 -11.50
C ALA A 196 -12.89 -1.52 -10.63
N TYR A 197 -14.20 -1.24 -10.63
CA TYR A 197 -14.86 -0.20 -9.83
C TYR A 197 -15.60 -0.75 -8.60
N MET A 198 -15.60 -2.07 -8.38
CA MET A 198 -16.10 -2.67 -7.14
C MET A 198 -15.11 -2.41 -6.01
N MET A 199 -15.26 -1.22 -5.48
CA MET A 199 -14.47 -0.66 -4.41
C MET A 199 -15.11 -1.02 -3.07
N HIS A 200 -14.28 -1.53 -2.15
CA HIS A 200 -14.67 -1.98 -0.82
C HIS A 200 -15.57 -0.93 -0.13
N PRO A 201 -16.69 -1.30 0.52
CA PRO A 201 -17.60 -0.35 1.18
C PRO A 201 -16.96 0.48 2.32
N ALA A 202 -15.68 0.23 2.63
CA ALA A 202 -14.92 0.96 3.63
C ALA A 202 -14.15 2.15 3.04
N LEU A 203 -14.22 2.39 1.73
CA LEU A 203 -13.60 3.55 1.13
C LEU A 203 -14.34 4.81 1.53
N THR A 204 -13.56 5.78 2.01
CA THR A 204 -14.06 7.07 2.48
C THR A 204 -13.72 8.21 1.53
N GLY A 205 -12.85 7.96 0.53
CA GLY A 205 -12.27 8.98 -0.34
C GLY A 205 -11.14 9.77 0.31
N ARG A 206 -10.74 9.45 1.55
CA ARG A 206 -9.61 10.07 2.26
C ARG A 206 -8.28 9.49 1.80
N ASP A 207 -7.96 9.79 0.55
CA ASP A 207 -6.91 9.13 -0.21
C ASP A 207 -5.66 10.00 -0.40
N ALA A 208 -4.81 9.64 -1.37
CA ALA A 208 -3.61 10.41 -1.71
C ALA A 208 -3.93 11.84 -2.16
N ILE A 209 -5.02 12.04 -2.91
CA ILE A 209 -5.42 13.35 -3.44
C ILE A 209 -5.95 14.23 -2.31
N ASP A 210 -6.85 13.69 -1.49
CA ASP A 210 -7.35 14.40 -0.30
C ASP A 210 -6.20 14.78 0.64
N THR A 211 -5.25 13.86 0.86
CA THR A 211 -4.04 14.13 1.65
C THR A 211 -3.22 15.28 1.05
N LEU A 212 -2.96 15.28 -0.25
CA LEU A 212 -2.23 16.35 -0.93
C LEU A 212 -2.92 17.70 -0.75
N MET A 213 -4.25 17.75 -0.96
CA MET A 213 -5.02 18.98 -0.83
C MET A 213 -4.98 19.54 0.60
N GLN A 214 -5.02 18.68 1.61
CA GLN A 214 -4.87 19.09 3.02
C GLN A 214 -3.48 19.68 3.29
N VAL A 215 -2.41 19.04 2.80
CA VAL A 215 -1.03 19.53 2.95
C VAL A 215 -0.85 20.88 2.27
N LEU A 216 -1.32 21.03 1.02
CA LEU A 216 -1.23 22.28 0.28
C LEU A 216 -1.98 23.41 0.98
N LYS A 217 -3.19 23.13 1.48
CA LYS A 217 -3.98 24.10 2.27
C LYS A 217 -3.24 24.53 3.53
N ALA A 218 -2.65 23.59 4.27
CA ALA A 218 -1.88 23.89 5.47
C ALA A 218 -0.66 24.78 5.18
N ARG A 219 0.09 24.47 4.12
CA ARG A 219 1.24 25.27 3.67
C ARG A 219 0.83 26.67 3.22
N LEU A 220 -0.30 26.81 2.54
CA LEU A 220 -0.83 28.12 2.15
C LEU A 220 -1.11 29.00 3.37
N VAL A 221 -1.79 28.46 4.38
CA VAL A 221 -2.09 29.18 5.63
C VAL A 221 -0.81 29.58 6.37
N GLN A 222 0.21 28.72 6.42
CA GLN A 222 1.50 29.03 7.03
C GLN A 222 2.20 30.17 6.29
N ARG A 223 2.21 30.13 4.95
CA ARG A 223 2.79 31.19 4.12
C ARG A 223 2.12 32.52 4.39
N GLU A 224 0.79 32.58 4.34
CA GLU A 224 0.02 33.81 4.56
C GLU A 224 0.26 34.42 5.94
N ARG A 225 0.41 33.58 6.98
CA ARG A 225 0.74 34.00 8.35
C ARG A 225 2.17 34.48 8.49
N GLY A 226 3.12 33.90 7.77
CA GLY A 226 4.54 34.29 7.79
C GLY A 226 4.87 35.53 6.94
N THR A 227 3.96 35.93 6.03
CA THR A 227 4.05 37.20 5.27
C THR A 227 3.37 38.40 5.95
N ARG A 228 2.83 38.24 7.17
CA ARG A 228 2.29 39.34 7.98
C ARG A 228 3.24 39.73 9.09
#